data_AF-A0A9C6WNU2-F1
#
_entry.id   AF-A0A9C6WNU2-F1
#
_cell.length_a   1.000
_cell.length_b   1.000
_cell.length_c   1.000
_cell.angle_alpha   90.00
_cell.angle_beta   90.00
_cell.angle_gamma   90.00
#
_symmetry.space_group_name_H-M   'P 1'
#
loop_
_entity.id
_entity.type
_entity.pdbx_description
1 polymer ?
#
loop_
_entity_poly.entity_id
_entity_poly.type
_entity_poly.pdbx_seq_one_letter_code
_entity_poly.pdbx_strand_id
1 'polypeptide(L)'
;MSKRGGKYPGVSAASLRTRFKSKNLDKEVSSSNVEKVVGGGEVSQPRQGRRKVIVKKRKRSELVELSDDSDGKELDVPLEEIHAFMGNQKRLHEMSEESEAFSVWGKEYPFMAVVDEYCQSSADVTLAKEVGDMAIGQYMQVVGLWLASLGRSQELKYKGVAAEKGEVPVLKEELVKYKKLAAELQGRLTETEKLLKETKENYSKDVEDLKKKESDLVSVQSRLIEVTAQFKDMEKKKADEILDSFVEGFERARLQVKFLVPDADLSSMDPGKIVRDGQLVDDDGDAEGEADNV
;
A
#
# COMPACT_ATOMS: atom_id res chain seq x y z
N MET A 1 -40.40 -52.75 34.47
CA MET A 1 -40.12 -51.96 33.24
C MET A 1 -41.46 -51.62 32.61
N SER A 2 -41.86 -50.34 32.56
CA SER A 2 -43.15 -49.97 31.96
C SER A 2 -43.01 -49.86 30.44
N LYS A 3 -43.76 -50.67 29.68
CA LYS A 3 -43.86 -50.53 28.22
C LYS A 3 -44.79 -49.36 27.92
N ARG A 4 -44.26 -48.14 27.79
CA ARG A 4 -44.99 -47.05 27.12
C ARG A 4 -45.29 -47.52 25.70
N GLY A 5 -46.57 -47.57 25.32
CA GLY A 5 -46.97 -47.81 23.95
C GLY A 5 -46.45 -46.67 23.07
N GLY A 6 -45.67 -46.98 22.03
CA GLY A 6 -45.15 -45.97 21.12
C GLY A 6 -46.28 -45.38 20.28
N LYS A 7 -46.63 -44.11 20.52
CA LYS A 7 -47.49 -43.35 19.60
C LYS A 7 -46.77 -43.19 18.27
N TYR A 8 -47.40 -43.55 17.15
CA TYR A 8 -46.80 -43.32 15.84
C TYR A 8 -47.03 -41.85 15.42
N PRO A 9 -46.01 -41.11 14.97
CA PRO A 9 -46.18 -39.72 14.53
C PRO A 9 -47.26 -39.59 13.45
N GLY A 10 -48.17 -38.63 13.62
CA GLY A 10 -49.27 -38.37 12.69
C GLY A 10 -50.51 -39.27 12.84
N VAL A 11 -50.48 -40.34 13.65
CA VAL A 11 -51.63 -41.23 13.89
C VAL A 11 -52.35 -40.84 15.20
N SER A 12 -53.54 -40.26 15.08
CA SER A 12 -54.40 -39.84 16.21
C SER A 12 -55.89 -39.80 15.85
N ALA A 13 -56.78 -39.75 16.85
CA ALA A 13 -58.22 -39.56 16.63
C ALA A 13 -58.55 -38.29 15.81
N ALA A 14 -57.78 -37.21 16.01
CA ALA A 14 -57.89 -35.98 15.22
C ALA A 14 -57.45 -36.17 13.75
N SER A 15 -56.47 -37.05 13.48
CA SER A 15 -56.03 -37.36 12.11
C SER A 15 -57.11 -38.09 11.30
N LEU A 16 -57.81 -39.07 11.91
CA LEU A 16 -58.97 -39.75 11.32
C LEU A 16 -60.04 -38.73 10.90
N ARG A 17 -60.39 -37.80 11.79
CA ARG A 17 -61.43 -36.79 11.54
C ARG A 17 -61.01 -35.68 10.56
N THR A 18 -59.74 -35.33 10.46
CA THR A 18 -59.28 -34.31 9.49
C THR A 18 -59.15 -34.85 8.06
N ARG A 19 -58.73 -36.12 7.87
CA ARG A 19 -58.75 -36.84 6.56
C ARG A 19 -60.17 -36.89 5.95
N PHE A 20 -61.20 -36.82 6.78
CA PHE A 20 -62.62 -36.76 6.38
C PHE A 20 -63.10 -35.34 5.98
N LYS A 21 -62.45 -34.26 6.44
CA LYS A 21 -62.92 -32.87 6.30
C LYS A 21 -62.17 -32.04 5.22
N SER A 22 -60.88 -32.29 5.01
CA SER A 22 -59.96 -31.35 4.34
C SER A 22 -60.05 -31.20 2.80
N LYS A 23 -61.14 -31.64 2.16
CA LYS A 23 -61.29 -31.63 0.69
C LYS A 23 -61.76 -30.27 0.10
N ASN A 24 -61.65 -29.15 0.83
CA ASN A 24 -62.30 -27.88 0.47
C ASN A 24 -61.47 -26.61 0.79
N LEU A 25 -61.24 -25.75 -0.22
CA LEU A 25 -60.93 -24.29 -0.18
C LEU A 25 -59.50 -23.81 0.18
N ASP A 26 -59.02 -22.75 -0.52
CA ASP A 26 -57.69 -22.11 -0.36
C ASP A 26 -57.58 -20.70 -1.06
N LYS A 27 -56.49 -19.91 -0.85
CA LYS A 27 -56.05 -18.59 -1.47
C LYS A 27 -56.57 -17.25 -0.87
N GLU A 28 -55.92 -16.06 -0.92
CA GLU A 28 -54.53 -15.55 -1.26
C GLU A 28 -54.25 -14.11 -0.67
N VAL A 29 -53.04 -13.52 -0.81
CA VAL A 29 -52.52 -12.28 -0.09
C VAL A 29 -51.53 -11.40 -0.92
N SER A 30 -51.35 -10.06 -0.68
CA SER A 30 -50.14 -9.23 -1.06
C SER A 30 -50.07 -7.73 -0.55
N SER A 31 -48.92 -7.02 -0.73
CA SER A 31 -48.55 -5.66 -0.21
C SER A 31 -47.46 -4.86 -1.05
N SER A 32 -47.04 -3.60 -0.71
CA SER A 32 -46.00 -2.78 -1.44
C SER A 32 -45.33 -1.55 -0.70
N ASN A 33 -44.37 -0.79 -1.33
CA ASN A 33 -43.29 0.12 -0.77
C ASN A 33 -42.66 1.11 -1.86
N VAL A 34 -41.75 2.16 -1.72
CA VAL A 34 -41.14 3.12 -0.71
C VAL A 34 -40.12 4.16 -1.38
N GLU A 35 -39.60 5.23 -0.67
CA GLU A 35 -38.41 6.16 -0.96
C GLU A 35 -38.53 7.38 -1.98
N LYS A 36 -37.66 8.43 -2.25
CA LYS A 36 -36.30 9.08 -1.91
C LYS A 36 -36.21 10.57 -2.54
N VAL A 37 -35.23 11.53 -2.57
CA VAL A 37 -33.94 11.99 -1.88
C VAL A 37 -33.25 13.34 -2.43
N VAL A 38 -32.44 14.10 -1.63
CA VAL A 38 -31.18 14.94 -1.94
C VAL A 38 -31.10 16.44 -2.47
N GLY A 39 -30.00 17.17 -2.12
CA GLY A 39 -29.43 18.48 -2.66
C GLY A 39 -28.62 19.33 -1.61
N GLY A 40 -27.75 20.38 -1.78
CA GLY A 40 -26.93 21.11 -2.84
C GLY A 40 -26.62 22.61 -2.40
N GLY A 41 -25.56 23.44 -2.68
CA GLY A 41 -24.20 23.41 -3.35
C GLY A 41 -23.44 24.81 -3.40
N GLU A 42 -22.20 24.90 -3.97
CA GLU A 42 -21.41 26.10 -4.54
C GLU A 42 -20.40 27.04 -3.76
N VAL A 43 -19.70 27.98 -4.49
CA VAL A 43 -18.24 28.39 -4.38
C VAL A 43 -17.88 29.86 -4.87
N SER A 44 -16.73 30.50 -4.48
CA SER A 44 -15.84 31.42 -5.31
C SER A 44 -14.67 32.20 -4.56
N GLN A 45 -13.93 33.16 -5.20
CA GLN A 45 -12.46 33.43 -4.98
C GLN A 45 -11.95 34.97 -5.04
N PRO A 46 -10.65 35.41 -5.24
CA PRO A 46 -10.01 36.53 -4.45
C PRO A 46 -9.32 37.72 -5.25
N ARG A 47 -8.51 38.60 -4.59
CA ARG A 47 -7.72 39.74 -5.18
C ARG A 47 -6.35 40.09 -4.50
N GLN A 48 -5.57 41.06 -5.06
CA GLN A 48 -4.10 41.27 -4.86
C GLN A 48 -3.62 42.67 -4.34
N GLY A 49 -2.36 42.73 -3.83
CA GLY A 49 -1.48 43.93 -3.73
C GLY A 49 -0.29 43.74 -2.75
N ARG A 50 0.83 44.50 -2.70
CA ARG A 50 1.54 45.49 -3.56
C ARG A 50 3.05 45.56 -3.12
N ARG A 51 3.96 46.25 -3.85
CA ARG A 51 5.43 46.32 -3.58
C ARG A 51 5.92 47.58 -2.79
N LYS A 52 7.14 47.52 -2.21
CA LYS A 52 7.96 48.66 -1.70
C LYS A 52 9.44 48.51 -2.13
N VAL A 53 10.24 49.58 -1.99
CA VAL A 53 11.67 49.67 -2.34
C VAL A 53 12.51 49.91 -1.08
N ILE A 54 13.72 49.34 -0.98
CA ILE A 54 14.68 49.52 0.12
C ILE A 54 16.11 49.73 -0.43
N VAL A 55 16.93 50.50 0.31
CA VAL A 55 18.29 50.97 -0.07
C VAL A 55 19.32 49.84 -0.18
N LYS A 56 20.17 49.89 -1.21
CA LYS A 56 21.36 49.02 -1.34
C LYS A 56 22.46 49.40 -0.34
N LYS A 57 22.79 48.52 0.60
CA LYS A 57 24.20 48.33 1.03
C LYS A 57 25.00 47.82 -0.20
N ARG A 58 26.31 48.05 -0.25
CA ARG A 58 27.19 47.40 -1.26
C ARG A 58 27.12 45.88 -1.06
N LYS A 59 26.44 45.18 -1.97
CA LYS A 59 26.71 43.75 -2.21
C LYS A 59 28.06 43.62 -2.91
N ARG A 60 28.75 42.52 -2.63
CA ARG A 60 29.80 41.96 -3.49
C ARG A 60 29.08 41.37 -4.71
N SER A 61 29.08 42.09 -5.82
CA SER A 61 28.43 41.71 -7.10
C SER A 61 29.26 42.29 -8.24
N GLU A 62 29.38 41.55 -9.35
CA GLU A 62 30.35 41.80 -10.42
C GLU A 62 31.82 41.64 -9.99
N LEU A 63 32.08 40.55 -9.24
CA LEU A 63 33.12 39.63 -9.72
C LEU A 63 32.45 38.72 -10.75
N VAL A 64 33.15 38.33 -11.82
CA VAL A 64 32.62 37.45 -12.87
C VAL A 64 32.19 36.11 -12.27
N GLU A 65 31.03 35.60 -12.70
CA GLU A 65 30.48 34.33 -12.22
C GLU A 65 31.41 33.16 -12.57
N LEU A 66 31.99 32.56 -11.52
CA LEU A 66 32.62 31.25 -11.55
C LEU A 66 31.93 30.42 -10.45
N SER A 67 30.90 29.67 -10.83
CA SER A 67 30.20 28.63 -10.04
C SER A 67 29.97 28.95 -8.55
N ASP A 68 28.82 29.57 -8.24
CA ASP A 68 28.41 29.94 -6.88
C ASP A 68 27.79 28.74 -6.11
N ASP A 69 28.61 27.71 -5.87
CA ASP A 69 28.29 26.53 -5.02
C ASP A 69 29.26 26.47 -3.82
N SER A 70 29.42 27.60 -3.11
CA SER A 70 30.26 27.70 -1.92
C SER A 70 29.47 28.24 -0.73
N ASP A 71 29.01 27.31 0.12
CA ASP A 71 28.41 27.62 1.43
C ASP A 71 29.34 28.51 2.26
N GLY A 72 28.75 29.37 3.11
CA GLY A 72 29.32 30.60 3.66
C GLY A 72 30.43 30.45 4.71
N LYS A 73 31.42 29.60 4.43
CA LYS A 73 32.61 29.40 5.25
C LYS A 73 33.57 30.57 5.07
N GLU A 74 34.06 31.07 6.20
CA GLU A 74 35.21 31.97 6.23
C GLU A 74 36.40 31.25 5.60
N LEU A 75 37.09 31.89 4.63
CA LEU A 75 38.21 31.30 3.89
C LEU A 75 39.48 31.33 4.74
N ASP A 76 39.44 30.58 5.84
CA ASP A 76 40.54 30.37 6.76
C ASP A 76 41.63 29.57 6.04
N VAL A 77 42.76 30.21 5.75
CA VAL A 77 43.83 29.63 4.93
C VAL A 77 44.61 28.65 5.80
N PRO A 78 44.71 27.35 5.44
CA PRO A 78 45.39 26.36 6.27
C PRO A 78 46.82 26.77 6.59
N LEU A 79 47.26 26.53 7.82
CA LEU A 79 48.59 26.93 8.28
C LEU A 79 49.70 26.28 7.44
N GLU A 80 49.44 25.07 6.93
CA GLU A 80 50.27 24.33 5.99
C GLU A 80 50.39 25.04 4.63
N GLU A 81 49.31 25.64 4.11
CA GLU A 81 49.37 26.47 2.91
C GLU A 81 50.20 27.74 3.14
N ILE A 82 50.06 28.37 4.32
CA ILE A 82 50.85 29.56 4.68
C ILE A 82 52.34 29.20 4.77
N HIS A 83 52.69 28.08 5.42
CA HIS A 83 54.07 27.61 5.47
C HIS A 83 54.63 27.21 4.10
N ALA A 84 53.84 26.53 3.26
CA ALA A 84 54.23 26.20 1.88
C ALA A 84 54.39 27.45 1.01
N PHE A 85 53.51 28.44 1.15
CA PHE A 85 53.62 29.74 0.50
C PHE A 85 54.90 30.46 0.93
N MET A 86 55.17 30.59 2.24
CA MET A 86 56.41 31.19 2.73
C MET A 86 57.66 30.44 2.25
N GLY A 87 57.63 29.11 2.21
CA GLY A 87 58.73 28.29 1.67
C GLY A 87 58.97 28.53 0.18
N ASN A 88 57.90 28.67 -0.61
CA ASN A 88 58.00 28.99 -2.03
C ASN A 88 58.44 30.44 -2.27
N GLN A 89 57.94 31.41 -1.51
CA GLN A 89 58.40 32.80 -1.56
C GLN A 89 59.90 32.88 -1.20
N LYS A 90 60.33 32.18 -0.15
CA LYS A 90 61.74 32.07 0.24
C LYS A 90 62.59 31.56 -0.94
N ARG A 91 62.18 30.44 -1.56
CA ARG A 91 62.87 29.85 -2.73
C ARG A 91 62.84 30.70 -4.02
N LEU A 92 61.99 31.71 -4.10
CA LEU A 92 61.90 32.64 -5.24
C LEU A 92 62.56 34.00 -4.97
N HIS A 93 62.83 34.33 -3.71
CA HIS A 93 63.50 35.57 -3.30
C HIS A 93 64.95 35.36 -2.85
N GLU A 94 65.33 34.17 -2.38
CA GLU A 94 66.73 33.82 -2.11
C GLU A 94 67.45 33.54 -3.43
N MET A 95 68.28 34.50 -3.85
CA MET A 95 69.20 34.35 -4.97
C MET A 95 70.13 33.16 -4.74
N SER A 96 70.17 32.20 -5.66
CA SER A 96 70.95 30.97 -5.49
C SER A 96 72.45 31.26 -5.48
N GLU A 97 73.15 30.70 -4.49
CA GLU A 97 74.62 30.69 -4.42
C GLU A 97 75.23 29.59 -5.29
N GLU A 98 74.54 28.45 -5.43
CA GLU A 98 74.89 27.34 -6.33
C GLU A 98 74.20 27.51 -7.70
N SER A 99 74.29 28.70 -8.29
CA SER A 99 73.66 28.99 -9.57
C SER A 99 74.57 28.66 -10.75
N GLU A 100 73.98 28.14 -11.84
CA GLU A 100 74.60 28.28 -13.16
C GLU A 100 74.77 29.77 -13.49
N ALA A 101 75.88 30.11 -14.15
CA ALA A 101 76.09 31.45 -14.69
C ALA A 101 74.95 31.82 -15.66
N PHE A 102 74.58 33.10 -15.69
CA PHE A 102 73.48 33.65 -16.52
C PHE A 102 72.04 33.25 -16.14
N SER A 103 71.81 32.52 -15.03
CA SER A 103 70.46 32.39 -14.47
C SER A 103 69.98 33.71 -13.85
N VAL A 104 68.79 34.18 -14.21
CA VAL A 104 68.14 35.38 -13.62
C VAL A 104 67.79 35.24 -12.12
N TRP A 105 67.99 34.06 -11.53
CA TRP A 105 67.84 33.80 -10.10
C TRP A 105 69.19 33.56 -9.39
N GLY A 106 70.31 33.70 -10.11
CA GLY A 106 71.66 33.51 -9.60
C GLY A 106 72.23 34.80 -8.99
N LYS A 107 72.92 34.67 -7.85
CA LYS A 107 73.51 35.80 -7.09
C LYS A 107 74.50 36.64 -7.91
N GLU A 108 75.12 36.04 -8.93
CA GLU A 108 76.10 36.68 -9.82
C GLU A 108 75.47 37.27 -11.10
N TYR A 109 74.14 37.23 -11.27
CA TYR A 109 73.49 37.72 -12.48
C TYR A 109 73.64 39.26 -12.62
N PRO A 110 74.20 39.77 -13.72
CA PRO A 110 74.56 41.18 -13.84
C PRO A 110 73.36 42.05 -14.29
N PHE A 111 72.29 42.08 -13.48
CA PHE A 111 71.02 42.76 -13.79
C PHE A 111 71.19 44.17 -14.36
N MET A 112 72.03 45.00 -13.72
CA MET A 112 72.25 46.39 -14.15
C MET A 112 72.87 46.45 -15.54
N ALA A 113 73.90 45.65 -15.83
CA ALA A 113 74.53 45.63 -17.14
C ALA A 113 73.56 45.13 -18.23
N VAL A 114 72.75 44.10 -17.93
CA VAL A 114 71.75 43.60 -18.88
C VAL A 114 70.65 44.64 -19.13
N VAL A 115 70.19 45.36 -18.11
CA VAL A 115 69.22 46.44 -18.25
C VAL A 115 69.80 47.61 -19.05
N ASP A 116 71.05 48.00 -18.79
CA ASP A 116 71.71 49.12 -19.48
C ASP A 116 72.06 48.77 -20.94
N GLU A 117 72.40 47.52 -21.25
CA GLU A 117 72.77 47.05 -22.60
C GLU A 117 71.54 46.70 -23.47
N TYR A 118 70.49 46.08 -22.89
CA TYR A 118 69.35 45.54 -23.65
C TYR A 118 68.01 46.25 -23.40
N CYS A 119 67.86 47.03 -22.32
CA CYS A 119 66.60 47.66 -21.93
C CYS A 119 66.62 49.20 -21.91
N GLN A 120 67.78 49.85 -22.01
CA GLN A 120 67.90 51.33 -22.07
C GLN A 120 68.15 51.85 -23.49
N SER A 121 67.10 52.00 -24.30
CA SER A 121 67.19 52.79 -25.53
C SER A 121 67.28 54.28 -25.22
N SER A 122 68.04 55.04 -26.02
CA SER A 122 68.06 56.50 -25.93
C SER A 122 66.70 57.15 -26.20
N ALA A 123 65.84 56.48 -26.98
CA ALA A 123 64.45 56.90 -27.18
C ALA A 123 63.62 56.73 -25.89
N ASP A 124 63.71 55.57 -25.25
CA ASP A 124 62.94 55.25 -24.04
C ASP A 124 63.39 56.10 -22.84
N VAL A 125 64.70 56.37 -22.72
CA VAL A 125 65.26 57.29 -21.72
C VAL A 125 64.85 58.75 -21.98
N THR A 126 64.51 59.12 -23.22
CA THR A 126 63.96 60.44 -23.54
C THR A 126 62.48 60.50 -23.20
N LEU A 127 61.70 59.50 -23.63
CA LEU A 127 60.28 59.34 -23.28
C LEU A 127 60.05 59.33 -21.77
N ALA A 128 60.90 58.64 -21.00
CA ALA A 128 60.81 58.62 -19.54
C ALA A 128 60.95 60.02 -18.92
N LYS A 129 61.81 60.88 -19.48
CA LYS A 129 61.99 62.28 -19.03
C LYS A 129 60.83 63.19 -19.44
N GLU A 130 60.21 62.93 -20.60
CA GLU A 130 59.02 63.65 -21.07
C GLU A 130 57.76 63.28 -20.28
N VAL A 131 57.62 62.00 -19.90
CA VAL A 131 56.51 61.47 -19.07
C VAL A 131 56.68 61.86 -17.60
N GLY A 132 57.90 61.79 -17.07
CA GLY A 132 58.27 62.20 -15.72
C GLY A 132 57.95 61.17 -14.62
N ASP A 133 58.77 61.19 -13.57
CA ASP A 133 58.83 60.18 -12.50
C ASP A 133 57.47 59.90 -11.84
N MET A 134 56.61 60.92 -11.69
CA MET A 134 55.28 60.77 -11.08
C MET A 134 54.35 59.91 -11.93
N ALA A 135 54.34 60.11 -13.26
CA ALA A 135 53.50 59.34 -14.17
C ALA A 135 54.05 57.91 -14.37
N ILE A 136 55.39 57.75 -14.38
CA ILE A 136 56.04 56.43 -14.33
C ILE A 136 55.64 55.69 -13.05
N GLY A 137 55.69 56.35 -11.89
CA GLY A 137 55.27 55.78 -10.61
C GLY A 137 53.80 55.33 -10.59
N GLN A 138 52.90 56.15 -11.16
CA GLN A 138 51.48 55.78 -11.33
C GLN A 138 51.29 54.59 -12.28
N TYR A 139 52.03 54.54 -13.40
CA TYR A 139 51.99 53.41 -14.33
C TYR A 139 52.49 52.11 -13.66
N MET A 140 53.59 52.18 -12.89
CA MET A 140 54.12 51.02 -12.16
C MET A 140 53.16 50.51 -11.08
N GLN A 141 52.34 51.38 -10.45
CA GLN A 141 51.26 50.95 -9.56
C GLN A 141 50.17 50.16 -10.30
N VAL A 142 49.79 50.59 -11.52
CA VAL A 142 48.82 49.87 -12.37
C VAL A 142 49.36 48.51 -12.80
N VAL A 143 50.61 48.45 -13.28
CA VAL A 143 51.28 47.20 -13.67
C VAL A 143 51.39 46.23 -12.48
N GLY A 144 51.80 46.73 -11.30
CA GLY A 144 51.86 45.92 -10.08
C GLY A 144 50.50 45.33 -9.67
N LEU A 145 49.42 46.11 -9.78
CA LEU A 145 48.06 45.65 -9.49
C LEU A 145 47.57 44.61 -10.51
N TRP A 146 47.91 44.77 -11.80
CA TRP A 146 47.60 43.78 -12.84
C TRP A 146 48.33 42.45 -12.59
N LEU A 147 49.63 42.49 -12.26
CA LEU A 147 50.41 41.30 -11.93
C LEU A 147 49.86 40.58 -10.69
N ALA A 148 49.50 41.33 -9.64
CA ALA A 148 48.87 40.76 -8.44
C ALA A 148 47.51 40.10 -8.75
N SER A 149 46.69 40.73 -9.58
CA SER A 149 45.40 40.18 -10.02
C SER A 149 45.55 38.91 -10.86
N LEU A 150 46.49 38.90 -11.81
CA LEU A 150 46.78 37.75 -12.66
C LEU A 150 47.35 36.58 -11.86
N GLY A 151 48.29 36.85 -10.96
CA GLY A 151 48.86 35.85 -10.05
C GLY A 151 47.80 35.20 -9.16
N ARG A 152 46.92 36.00 -8.52
CA ARG A 152 45.83 35.47 -7.70
C ARG A 152 44.80 34.69 -8.53
N SER A 153 44.52 35.11 -9.76
CA SER A 153 43.64 34.36 -10.68
C SER A 153 44.23 32.99 -11.04
N GLN A 154 45.55 32.89 -11.18
CA GLN A 154 46.23 31.63 -11.47
C GLN A 154 46.30 30.70 -10.24
N GLU A 155 46.55 31.25 -9.04
CA GLU A 155 46.49 30.50 -7.79
C GLU A 155 45.11 29.86 -7.57
N LEU A 156 44.04 30.63 -7.76
CA LEU A 156 42.66 30.16 -7.60
C LEU A 156 42.31 29.03 -8.58
N LYS A 157 42.77 29.10 -9.84
CA LYS A 157 42.60 28.00 -10.81
C LYS A 157 43.26 26.70 -10.35
N TYR A 158 44.50 26.77 -9.82
CA TYR A 158 45.17 25.59 -9.29
C TYR A 158 44.45 25.01 -8.07
N LYS A 159 43.89 25.85 -7.20
CA LYS A 159 43.09 25.40 -6.04
C LYS A 159 41.78 24.72 -6.45
N GLY A 160 41.04 25.26 -7.43
CA GLY A 160 39.86 24.59 -7.99
C GLY A 160 40.18 23.20 -8.56
N VAL A 161 41.19 23.12 -9.44
CA VAL A 161 41.63 21.85 -10.04
C VAL A 161 42.19 20.86 -9.00
N ALA A 162 42.68 21.33 -7.84
CA ALA A 162 43.08 20.47 -6.73
C ALA A 162 41.88 19.91 -5.96
N ALA A 163 40.85 20.74 -5.69
CA ALA A 163 39.61 20.32 -5.05
C ALA A 163 38.84 19.28 -5.89
N GLU A 164 38.62 19.56 -7.18
CA GLU A 164 38.00 18.64 -8.14
C GLU A 164 38.67 17.24 -8.13
N LYS A 165 40.01 17.21 -8.10
CA LYS A 165 40.79 15.97 -8.03
C LYS A 165 40.63 15.22 -6.71
N GLY A 166 40.31 15.91 -5.63
CA GLY A 166 39.98 15.32 -4.32
C GLY A 166 38.57 14.73 -4.26
N GLU A 167 37.62 15.29 -5.03
CA GLU A 167 36.24 14.80 -5.09
C GLU A 167 36.08 13.56 -5.98
N VAL A 168 36.82 13.50 -7.11
CA VAL A 168 36.81 12.36 -8.04
C VAL A 168 36.99 10.97 -7.38
N PRO A 169 37.91 10.73 -6.42
CA PRO A 169 38.00 9.43 -5.73
C PRO A 169 36.79 9.15 -4.83
N VAL A 170 36.25 10.16 -4.13
CA VAL A 170 35.05 10.00 -3.27
C VAL A 170 33.85 9.57 -4.12
N LEU A 171 33.59 10.29 -5.22
CA LEU A 171 32.52 9.97 -6.17
C LEU A 171 32.70 8.58 -6.81
N LYS A 172 33.95 8.13 -7.03
CA LYS A 172 34.23 6.76 -7.50
C LYS A 172 33.89 5.69 -6.45
N GLU A 173 34.19 5.93 -5.17
CA GLU A 173 33.78 5.01 -4.11
C GLU A 173 32.27 4.94 -3.96
N GLU A 174 31.59 6.09 -4.00
CA GLU A 174 30.13 6.15 -3.95
C GLU A 174 29.49 5.42 -5.14
N LEU A 175 30.01 5.62 -6.35
CA LEU A 175 29.58 4.86 -7.53
C LEU A 175 29.70 3.34 -7.33
N VAL A 176 30.75 2.87 -6.65
CA VAL A 176 30.91 1.44 -6.30
C VAL A 176 29.93 1.00 -5.22
N LYS A 177 29.66 1.84 -4.21
CA LYS A 177 28.66 1.57 -3.16
C LYS A 177 27.24 1.46 -3.78
N TYR A 178 26.84 2.42 -4.60
CA TYR A 178 25.54 2.42 -5.29
C TYR A 178 25.40 1.26 -6.29
N LYS A 179 26.45 0.89 -7.04
CA LYS A 179 26.41 -0.27 -7.95
C LYS A 179 26.20 -1.60 -7.21
N LYS A 180 26.80 -1.78 -6.03
CA LYS A 180 26.56 -2.97 -5.19
C LYS A 180 25.12 -3.01 -4.68
N LEU A 181 24.62 -1.89 -4.16
CA LEU A 181 23.26 -1.75 -3.64
C LEU A 181 22.20 -2.00 -4.73
N ALA A 182 22.42 -1.48 -5.95
CA ALA A 182 21.56 -1.74 -7.10
C ALA A 182 21.49 -3.23 -7.48
N ALA A 183 22.63 -3.94 -7.45
CA ALA A 183 22.67 -5.38 -7.72
C ALA A 183 21.96 -6.20 -6.62
N GLU A 184 22.10 -5.81 -5.34
CA GLU A 184 21.38 -6.44 -4.23
C GLU A 184 19.86 -6.25 -4.35
N LEU A 185 19.40 -5.03 -4.63
CA LEU A 185 17.98 -4.74 -4.86
C LEU A 185 17.43 -5.49 -6.08
N GLN A 186 18.21 -5.61 -7.16
CA GLN A 186 17.81 -6.39 -8.34
C GLN A 186 17.66 -7.89 -8.00
N GLY A 187 18.59 -8.45 -7.22
CA GLY A 187 18.47 -9.84 -6.73
C GLY A 187 17.20 -10.05 -5.91
N ARG A 188 16.98 -9.20 -4.89
CA ARG A 188 15.77 -9.24 -4.04
C ARG A 188 14.47 -9.06 -4.83
N LEU A 189 14.48 -8.21 -5.87
CA LEU A 189 13.34 -8.04 -6.77
C LEU A 189 13.01 -9.36 -7.48
N THR A 190 13.98 -9.99 -8.13
CA THR A 190 13.76 -11.29 -8.83
C THR A 190 13.32 -12.42 -7.89
N GLU A 191 13.78 -12.42 -6.63
CA GLU A 191 13.33 -13.36 -5.60
C GLU A 191 11.85 -13.11 -5.22
N THR A 192 11.46 -11.85 -4.99
CA THR A 192 10.06 -11.51 -4.68
C THR A 192 9.11 -11.74 -5.85
N GLU A 193 9.55 -11.54 -7.10
CA GLU A 193 8.78 -11.91 -8.30
C GLU A 193 8.54 -13.42 -8.38
N LYS A 194 9.55 -14.25 -8.07
CA LYS A 194 9.43 -15.71 -8.01
C LYS A 194 8.45 -16.15 -6.93
N LEU A 195 8.58 -15.62 -5.70
CA LEU A 195 7.67 -15.91 -4.59
C LEU A 195 6.22 -15.49 -4.91
N LEU A 196 6.02 -14.33 -5.56
CA LEU A 196 4.69 -13.86 -5.97
C LEU A 196 4.09 -14.78 -7.03
N LYS A 197 4.88 -15.29 -7.97
CA LYS A 197 4.44 -16.27 -8.97
C LYS A 197 4.01 -17.59 -8.33
N GLU A 198 4.84 -18.16 -7.46
CA GLU A 198 4.54 -19.39 -6.71
C GLU A 198 3.28 -19.24 -5.85
N THR A 199 3.14 -18.09 -5.18
CA THR A 199 1.95 -17.73 -4.40
C THR A 199 0.69 -17.67 -5.27
N LYS A 200 0.77 -17.04 -6.46
CA LYS A 200 -0.34 -16.97 -7.42
C LYS A 200 -0.74 -18.34 -7.97
N GLU A 201 0.23 -19.20 -8.26
CA GLU A 201 -0.01 -20.57 -8.72
C GLU A 201 -0.67 -21.43 -7.63
N ASN A 202 -0.36 -21.21 -6.36
CA ASN A 202 -1.02 -21.89 -5.24
C ASN A 202 -2.45 -21.39 -5.02
N TYR A 203 -2.70 -20.07 -4.98
CA TYR A 203 -4.06 -19.53 -4.92
C TYR A 203 -4.96 -20.01 -6.09
N SER A 204 -4.39 -20.24 -7.28
CA SER A 204 -5.14 -20.81 -8.40
C SER A 204 -5.64 -22.23 -8.11
N LYS A 205 -4.83 -23.07 -7.47
CA LYS A 205 -5.19 -24.44 -7.07
C LYS A 205 -6.25 -24.41 -5.96
N ASP A 206 -6.06 -23.56 -4.96
CA ASP A 206 -7.02 -23.39 -3.85
C ASP A 206 -8.42 -22.98 -4.37
N VAL A 207 -8.48 -22.08 -5.36
CA VAL A 207 -9.73 -21.68 -6.01
C VAL A 207 -10.38 -22.82 -6.80
N GLU A 208 -9.61 -23.70 -7.44
CA GLU A 208 -10.15 -24.90 -8.10
C GLU A 208 -10.67 -25.93 -7.09
N ASP A 209 -9.95 -26.16 -5.99
CA ASP A 209 -10.36 -27.11 -4.95
C ASP A 209 -11.54 -26.61 -4.10
N LEU A 210 -11.69 -25.29 -3.93
CA LEU A 210 -12.89 -24.69 -3.36
C LEU A 210 -14.11 -24.90 -4.25
N LYS A 211 -13.99 -24.71 -5.58
CA LYS A 211 -15.09 -24.97 -6.54
C LYS A 211 -15.54 -26.44 -6.55
N LYS A 212 -14.59 -27.38 -6.43
CA LYS A 212 -14.90 -28.82 -6.29
C LYS A 212 -15.75 -29.06 -5.03
N LYS A 213 -15.26 -28.59 -3.87
CA LYS A 213 -15.96 -28.69 -2.57
C LYS A 213 -17.33 -28.01 -2.56
N GLU A 214 -17.48 -26.88 -3.24
CA GLU A 214 -18.76 -26.20 -3.42
C GLU A 214 -19.75 -27.06 -4.22
N SER A 215 -19.31 -27.66 -5.34
CA SER A 215 -20.14 -28.57 -6.13
C SER A 215 -20.51 -29.86 -5.39
N ASP A 216 -19.59 -30.41 -4.58
CA ASP A 216 -19.85 -31.55 -3.70
C ASP A 216 -20.88 -31.19 -2.60
N LEU A 217 -20.76 -30.00 -2.01
CA LEU A 217 -21.69 -29.52 -0.97
C LEU A 217 -23.11 -29.34 -1.52
N VAL A 218 -23.27 -28.75 -2.71
CA VAL A 218 -24.57 -28.62 -3.40
C VAL A 218 -25.15 -30.00 -3.75
N SER A 219 -24.32 -30.95 -4.16
CA SER A 219 -24.73 -32.35 -4.42
C SER A 219 -25.23 -33.04 -3.14
N VAL A 220 -24.51 -32.91 -2.02
CA VAL A 220 -24.90 -33.45 -0.72
C VAL A 220 -26.17 -32.78 -0.18
N GLN A 221 -26.30 -31.46 -0.31
CA GLN A 221 -27.51 -30.73 0.08
C GLN A 221 -28.74 -31.17 -0.72
N SER A 222 -28.58 -31.38 -2.03
CA SER A 222 -29.65 -31.88 -2.89
C SER A 222 -30.12 -33.28 -2.47
N ARG A 223 -29.18 -34.20 -2.20
CA ARG A 223 -29.48 -35.54 -1.68
C ARG A 223 -30.15 -35.50 -0.29
N LEU A 224 -29.74 -34.58 0.58
CA LEU A 224 -30.36 -34.43 1.91
C LEU A 224 -31.82 -33.96 1.80
N ILE A 225 -32.11 -33.05 0.88
CA ILE A 225 -33.49 -32.61 0.58
C ILE A 225 -34.31 -33.79 0.04
N GLU A 226 -33.76 -34.54 -0.92
CA GLU A 226 -34.42 -35.73 -1.49
C GLU A 226 -34.73 -36.79 -0.43
N VAL A 227 -33.75 -37.19 0.38
CA VAL A 227 -33.94 -38.18 1.46
C VAL A 227 -34.93 -37.68 2.51
N THR A 228 -34.93 -36.38 2.82
CA THR A 228 -35.93 -35.79 3.75
C THR A 228 -37.34 -35.82 3.16
N ALA A 229 -37.49 -35.64 1.84
CA ALA A 229 -38.78 -35.76 1.16
C ALA A 229 -39.26 -37.22 1.10
N GLN A 230 -38.38 -38.16 0.73
CA GLN A 230 -38.67 -39.60 0.74
C GLN A 230 -39.05 -40.09 2.15
N PHE A 231 -38.36 -39.61 3.20
CA PHE A 231 -38.67 -39.96 4.58
C PHE A 231 -40.08 -39.50 4.98
N LYS A 232 -40.43 -38.23 4.72
CA LYS A 232 -41.76 -37.68 5.00
C LYS A 232 -42.88 -38.35 4.20
N ASP A 233 -42.60 -38.78 2.97
CA ASP A 233 -43.53 -39.56 2.15
C ASP A 233 -43.73 -40.99 2.71
N MET A 234 -42.66 -41.65 3.16
CA MET A 234 -42.74 -42.94 3.86
C MET A 234 -43.46 -42.84 5.22
N GLU A 235 -43.24 -41.78 5.99
CA GLU A 235 -43.97 -41.54 7.25
C GLU A 235 -45.48 -41.38 7.01
N LYS A 236 -45.86 -40.57 6.01
CA LYS A 236 -47.26 -40.39 5.59
C LYS A 236 -47.88 -41.71 5.15
N LYS A 237 -47.23 -42.45 4.23
CA LYS A 237 -47.72 -43.74 3.74
C LYS A 237 -47.92 -44.74 4.87
N LYS A 238 -47.00 -44.83 5.82
CA LYS A 238 -47.16 -45.68 7.02
C LYS A 238 -48.27 -45.22 7.95
N ALA A 239 -48.46 -43.91 8.12
CA ALA A 239 -49.58 -43.39 8.88
C ALA A 239 -50.92 -43.72 8.20
N ASP A 240 -51.04 -43.50 6.89
CA ASP A 240 -52.21 -43.90 6.09
C ASP A 240 -52.46 -45.43 6.16
N GLU A 241 -51.43 -46.26 5.97
CA GLU A 241 -51.50 -47.73 6.10
C GLU A 241 -52.01 -48.17 7.48
N ILE A 242 -51.53 -47.55 8.58
CA ILE A 242 -51.98 -47.83 9.95
C ILE A 242 -53.45 -47.41 10.13
N LEU A 243 -53.85 -46.23 9.62
CA LEU A 243 -55.21 -45.71 9.72
C LEU A 243 -56.20 -46.56 8.92
N ASP A 244 -55.87 -46.92 7.68
CA ASP A 244 -56.71 -47.77 6.84
C ASP A 244 -56.82 -49.20 7.41
N SER A 245 -55.73 -49.74 7.96
CA SER A 245 -55.76 -51.03 8.71
C SER A 245 -56.65 -50.98 9.96
N PHE A 246 -56.69 -49.85 10.66
CA PHE A 246 -57.56 -49.64 11.82
C PHE A 246 -59.03 -49.58 11.41
N VAL A 247 -59.37 -48.87 10.32
CA VAL A 247 -60.72 -48.79 9.76
C VAL A 247 -61.20 -50.18 9.29
N GLU A 248 -60.35 -50.97 8.61
CA GLU A 248 -60.68 -52.36 8.28
C GLU A 248 -60.96 -53.22 9.53
N GLY A 249 -60.13 -53.07 10.57
CA GLY A 249 -60.31 -53.79 11.84
C GLY A 249 -61.64 -53.43 12.52
N PHE A 250 -61.98 -52.14 12.54
CA PHE A 250 -63.25 -51.63 13.06
C PHE A 250 -64.45 -52.18 12.28
N GLU A 251 -64.43 -52.14 10.95
CA GLU A 251 -65.54 -52.65 10.14
C GLU A 251 -65.71 -54.17 10.26
N ARG A 252 -64.61 -54.93 10.34
CA ARG A 252 -64.66 -56.37 10.65
C ARG A 252 -65.32 -56.64 11.99
N ALA A 253 -65.03 -55.85 13.03
CA ALA A 253 -65.68 -55.97 14.33
C ALA A 253 -67.17 -55.57 14.28
N ARG A 254 -67.52 -54.48 13.58
CA ARG A 254 -68.90 -54.02 13.40
C ARG A 254 -69.76 -55.07 12.67
N LEU A 255 -69.21 -55.72 11.66
CA LEU A 255 -69.84 -56.84 10.96
C LEU A 255 -70.03 -58.07 11.85
N GLN A 256 -69.07 -58.39 12.73
CA GLN A 256 -69.21 -59.49 13.70
C GLN A 256 -70.33 -59.22 14.72
N VAL A 257 -70.44 -57.98 15.24
CA VAL A 257 -71.56 -57.60 16.12
C VAL A 257 -72.90 -57.71 15.40
N LYS A 258 -72.99 -57.21 14.15
CA LYS A 258 -74.22 -57.30 13.35
C LYS A 258 -74.59 -58.72 12.93
N PHE A 259 -73.62 -59.64 12.84
CA PHE A 259 -73.90 -61.06 12.63
C PHE A 259 -74.48 -61.73 13.89
N LEU A 260 -74.02 -61.35 15.08
CA LEU A 260 -74.52 -61.87 16.36
C LEU A 260 -75.87 -61.27 16.77
N VAL A 261 -76.14 -60.01 16.43
CA VAL A 261 -77.39 -59.29 16.71
C VAL A 261 -77.86 -58.57 15.44
N PRO A 262 -78.66 -59.23 14.56
CA PRO A 262 -79.04 -58.68 13.25
C PRO A 262 -79.79 -57.34 13.30
N ASP A 263 -80.64 -57.18 14.32
CA ASP A 263 -81.52 -56.02 14.50
C ASP A 263 -80.84 -54.84 15.23
N ALA A 264 -79.54 -54.95 15.55
CA ALA A 264 -78.79 -53.87 16.19
C ALA A 264 -78.55 -52.70 15.21
N ASP A 265 -79.04 -51.51 15.56
CA ASP A 265 -78.69 -50.30 14.83
C ASP A 265 -77.27 -49.84 15.20
N LEU A 266 -76.34 -50.01 14.25
CA LEU A 266 -74.95 -49.58 14.33
C LEU A 266 -74.66 -48.43 13.35
N SER A 267 -75.70 -47.73 12.84
CA SER A 267 -75.57 -46.66 11.84
C SER A 267 -74.88 -45.40 12.39
N SER A 268 -74.99 -45.13 13.69
CA SER A 268 -74.33 -44.04 14.40
C SER A 268 -72.85 -44.30 14.71
N MET A 269 -72.40 -45.54 14.54
CA MET A 269 -71.10 -46.06 14.96
C MET A 269 -70.04 -45.95 13.86
N ASP A 270 -68.96 -45.21 14.14
CA ASP A 270 -67.83 -44.99 13.24
C ASP A 270 -66.47 -45.01 13.98
N PRO A 271 -65.33 -45.14 13.27
CA PRO A 271 -63.99 -45.29 13.88
C PRO A 271 -63.46 -44.08 14.66
N GLY A 272 -64.12 -42.91 14.60
CA GLY A 272 -63.73 -41.69 15.31
C GLY A 272 -64.45 -41.46 16.64
N LYS A 273 -65.32 -42.40 17.05
CA LYS A 273 -66.11 -42.33 18.29
C LYS A 273 -65.74 -43.39 19.32
N ILE A 274 -65.95 -43.04 20.58
CA ILE A 274 -65.77 -43.90 21.77
C ILE A 274 -67.05 -43.94 22.60
N VAL A 275 -67.16 -44.94 23.47
CA VAL A 275 -68.26 -45.00 24.46
C VAL A 275 -67.81 -44.30 25.74
N ARG A 276 -68.45 -43.18 26.09
CA ARG A 276 -68.31 -42.47 27.37
C ARG A 276 -69.68 -42.48 28.05
N ASP A 277 -69.73 -42.92 29.31
CA ASP A 277 -70.95 -43.00 30.14
C ASP A 277 -72.17 -43.67 29.47
N GLY A 278 -71.92 -44.70 28.66
CA GLY A 278 -72.94 -45.46 27.92
C GLY A 278 -73.47 -44.77 26.66
N GLN A 279 -73.01 -43.56 26.34
CA GLN A 279 -73.31 -42.85 25.10
C GLN A 279 -72.14 -42.93 24.13
N LEU A 280 -72.42 -42.85 22.83
CA LEU A 280 -71.41 -42.83 21.79
C LEU A 280 -71.04 -41.38 21.46
N VAL A 281 -69.80 -41.00 21.77
CA VAL A 281 -69.29 -39.62 21.70
C VAL A 281 -68.06 -39.59 20.81
N ASP A 282 -67.85 -38.49 20.08
CA ASP A 282 -66.60 -38.23 19.37
C ASP A 282 -65.40 -38.35 20.33
N ASP A 283 -64.32 -39.04 19.92
CA ASP A 283 -63.07 -39.13 20.67
C ASP A 283 -62.30 -37.81 20.55
N ASP A 284 -62.82 -36.77 21.21
CA ASP A 284 -62.21 -35.46 21.39
C ASP A 284 -60.98 -35.60 22.30
N GLY A 285 -59.95 -36.25 21.73
CA GLY A 285 -58.78 -36.77 22.43
C GLY A 285 -58.24 -35.73 23.40
N ASP A 286 -58.38 -36.04 24.68
CA ASP A 286 -58.26 -35.06 25.76
C ASP A 286 -56.91 -34.35 25.63
N ALA A 287 -56.94 -33.02 25.66
CA ALA A 287 -55.77 -32.19 25.38
C ALA A 287 -54.56 -32.69 26.17
N GLU A 288 -53.44 -32.98 25.49
CA GLU A 288 -52.21 -33.32 26.19
C GLU A 288 -51.83 -32.12 27.05
N GLY A 289 -52.08 -32.24 28.36
CA GLY A 289 -51.74 -31.19 29.31
C GLY A 289 -50.25 -30.91 29.20
N GLU A 290 -49.92 -29.62 29.05
CA GLU A 290 -48.54 -29.15 28.99
C GLU A 290 -47.84 -29.48 30.31
N ALA A 291 -47.26 -30.68 30.37
CA ALA A 291 -46.31 -31.09 31.38
C ALA A 291 -45.00 -30.36 31.11
N ASP A 292 -45.00 -29.08 31.48
CA ASP A 292 -43.88 -28.15 31.48
C ASP A 292 -42.61 -28.86 32.01
N ASN A 293 -41.54 -28.85 31.22
CA ASN A 293 -40.25 -29.45 31.59
C ASN A 293 -39.10 -28.55 31.12
N VAL A 294 -38.32 -28.12 32.10
CA VAL A 294 -37.07 -27.34 32.01
C VAL A 294 -35.90 -28.24 31.62
#